data_AF-A0A3E4NMR4-F1
#
_entry.id   AF-A0A3E4NMR4-F1
#
_cell.length_a   1.000
_cell.length_b   1.000
_cell.length_c   1.000
_cell.angle_alpha   90.00
_cell.angle_beta   90.00
_cell.angle_gamma   90.00
#
_symmetry.space_group_name_H-M   'P 1'
#
loop_
_entity.id
_entity.type
_entity.pdbx_description
1 polymer ?
#
loop_
_entity_poly.entity_id
_entity_poly.type
_entity_poly.pdbx_seq_one_letter_code
_entity_poly.pdbx_strand_id
1 'polypeptide(L)'
;MNKYIAKYVSAGLLAIAMALPLTSCSDDDDMTNDVPGTSELIVMNDVSTFNFRYNDETSQTLAFSTNQCWRIAVEDESLSWIRFSKISGKEGDNQSVTIEVDPLTPESPDARTTSFKLIAGDKEETFNVLQSQMDAIVIPHPEQYQNLVYNEQTIDVDVVTNVDDYTVDIAYAQEGPEGWLSVIQSKATHEEKIHLHVAANLARTGREATLTIKSNSSDASTSVKIAQEGKPDPMIQITNKSEFTEILNKAGGEYIITYRTVEIPDLEIVPILNPTGDWAKVDTKEEGKIKVSVQANTGRSARTITLKLSSKSQPELADEITLTQDLDRSITLDANHSLQKMIADMGLTTADFEEIEIKGELSKDDWALLKKMATSENLKHIDLKGVSNSTMPNSTFMNCSKLETLILPQNGFLKEIPMEMCRNVAKLKTIAIPEGVQIINRHAFAACSGLESVYFPSTMTFLYGYSFEKTTALKDIHLKTKPLQHLNVPRGADTPTAKATVFNDGNNRPKTCTLYVPEAYVELYKKQVLTLDDLGLSAWPEYDSWKADSSCYIWANSSSTIIAED
;
A
#
# COMPACT_ATOMS: atom_id res chain seq x y z
N MET A 1 -2.70 3.67 -37.43
CA MET A 1 -2.82 4.96 -36.73
C MET A 1 -2.03 4.87 -35.43
N ASN A 2 -0.92 5.63 -35.36
CA ASN A 2 -0.02 6.04 -34.25
C ASN A 2 0.17 5.10 -33.04
N LYS A 3 1.28 4.34 -32.89
CA LYS A 3 2.64 4.69 -32.38
C LYS A 3 2.67 5.45 -31.03
N TYR A 4 3.03 4.78 -29.93
CA TYR A 4 4.29 4.95 -29.14
C TYR A 4 4.22 4.28 -27.73
N ILE A 5 5.15 3.35 -27.50
CA ILE A 5 5.97 3.04 -26.30
C ILE A 5 5.38 3.24 -24.88
N ALA A 6 5.33 2.15 -24.11
CA ALA A 6 5.32 2.15 -22.65
C ALA A 6 6.45 1.25 -22.12
N LYS A 7 7.39 1.81 -21.33
CA LYS A 7 8.32 1.04 -20.49
C LYS A 7 8.89 1.90 -19.35
N TYR A 8 8.83 1.35 -18.13
CA TYR A 8 9.53 1.71 -16.87
C TYR A 8 9.07 3.02 -16.17
N VAL A 9 9.10 3.21 -14.85
CA VAL A 9 9.27 2.41 -13.61
C VAL A 9 8.87 3.33 -12.45
N SER A 10 8.55 2.74 -11.30
CA SER A 10 8.32 3.40 -10.00
C SER A 10 9.25 4.59 -9.72
N ALA A 11 8.67 5.75 -9.39
CA ALA A 11 9.39 6.85 -8.77
C ALA A 11 9.02 6.92 -7.29
N GLY A 12 9.88 6.32 -6.47
CA GLY A 12 9.95 6.59 -5.04
C GLY A 12 10.56 7.96 -4.77
N LEU A 13 10.36 8.44 -3.55
CA LEU A 13 10.93 9.66 -3.00
C LEU A 13 12.41 9.84 -3.40
N LEU A 14 12.72 10.99 -3.98
CA LEU A 14 14.08 11.51 -4.02
C LEU A 14 14.06 12.95 -3.54
N ALA A 15 14.59 13.17 -2.34
CA ALA A 15 14.98 14.48 -1.85
C ALA A 15 16.07 15.02 -2.79
N ILE A 16 15.76 16.07 -3.55
CA ILE A 16 16.75 16.82 -4.31
C ILE A 16 17.09 18.06 -3.48
N ALA A 17 18.17 17.94 -2.72
CA ALA A 17 18.90 19.09 -2.23
C ALA A 17 19.47 19.83 -3.45
N MET A 18 18.85 20.94 -3.84
CA MET A 18 19.45 21.87 -4.80
C MET A 18 20.50 22.71 -4.07
N ALA A 19 21.76 22.28 -4.20
CA ALA A 19 22.92 23.12 -3.96
C ALA A 19 23.20 23.94 -5.24
N LEU A 20 23.11 25.27 -5.15
CA LEU A 20 23.64 26.23 -6.13
C LEU A 20 23.82 27.61 -5.45
N PRO A 21 24.73 28.45 -5.94
CA PRO A 21 26.16 28.44 -5.64
C PRO A 21 26.53 29.56 -4.64
N LEU A 22 27.33 29.22 -3.63
CA LEU A 22 28.06 30.22 -2.87
C LEU A 22 29.10 30.86 -3.80
N THR A 23 28.87 32.11 -4.18
CA THR A 23 29.92 32.94 -4.77
C THR A 23 31.01 33.14 -3.74
N SER A 24 32.18 32.59 -4.02
CA SER A 24 33.39 32.78 -3.23
C SER A 24 33.78 34.27 -3.21
N CYS A 25 33.93 34.83 -2.02
CA CYS A 25 34.96 35.84 -1.78
C CYS A 25 36.04 35.16 -0.95
N SER A 26 37.10 34.70 -1.60
CA SER A 26 38.39 34.52 -0.95
C SER A 26 39.04 35.88 -0.83
N ASP A 27 39.46 36.24 0.37
CA ASP A 27 40.81 36.77 0.64
C ASP A 27 41.06 36.64 2.15
N ASP A 28 41.95 35.68 2.44
CA ASP A 28 42.88 35.48 3.56
C ASP A 28 42.52 35.80 5.03
N ASP A 29 42.72 34.75 5.84
CA ASP A 29 43.20 34.69 7.23
C ASP A 29 42.44 35.45 8.34
N ASP A 30 41.53 34.75 9.02
CA ASP A 30 41.77 34.25 10.40
C ASP A 30 40.64 33.29 10.80
N MET A 31 40.99 32.08 11.22
CA MET A 31 40.05 31.08 11.74
C MET A 31 39.88 31.31 13.23
N THR A 32 39.00 32.23 13.62
CA THR A 32 38.41 32.25 14.95
C THR A 32 37.09 31.50 14.93
N ASN A 33 36.99 30.45 15.76
CA ASN A 33 35.74 29.76 16.06
C ASN A 33 34.76 30.75 16.73
N ASP A 34 34.00 31.50 15.96
CA ASP A 34 32.81 32.19 16.45
C ASP A 34 31.65 31.19 16.46
N VAL A 35 31.14 30.93 17.66
CA VAL A 35 29.78 30.40 17.84
C VAL A 35 28.85 31.35 17.07
N PRO A 36 27.91 30.87 16.22
CA PRO A 36 26.97 31.78 15.57
C PRO A 36 26.24 32.56 16.66
N GLY A 37 26.52 33.87 16.74
CA GLY A 37 25.82 34.76 17.66
C GLY A 37 24.32 34.68 17.39
N THR A 38 23.51 34.82 18.43
CA THR A 38 22.05 34.90 18.30
C THR A 38 21.70 36.00 17.29
N SER A 39 20.81 35.72 16.34
CA SER A 39 20.38 36.74 15.38
C SER A 39 19.71 37.89 16.13
N GLU A 40 20.13 39.10 15.80
CA GLU A 40 19.58 40.35 16.31
C GLU A 40 18.89 41.09 15.16
N LEU A 41 17.67 41.55 15.42
CA LEU A 41 16.90 42.42 14.56
C LEU A 41 16.27 43.48 15.46
N ILE A 42 16.63 44.74 15.24
CA ILE A 42 16.15 45.88 16.01
C ILE A 42 15.45 46.82 15.04
N VAL A 43 14.13 46.90 15.14
CA VAL A 43 13.32 47.85 14.38
C VAL A 43 13.32 49.18 15.12
N MET A 44 13.61 50.27 14.40
CA MET A 44 13.72 51.62 14.98
C MET A 44 12.41 52.41 14.87
N ASN A 45 11.45 51.93 14.09
CA ASN A 45 10.13 52.52 13.95
C ASN A 45 9.24 52.09 15.13
N ASP A 46 8.58 53.05 15.78
CA ASP A 46 7.57 52.77 16.83
C ASP A 46 6.19 52.42 16.23
N VAL A 47 6.14 52.01 14.95
CA VAL A 47 4.88 51.76 14.23
C VAL A 47 4.84 50.37 13.61
N SER A 48 3.74 49.69 13.91
CA SER A 48 3.14 48.53 13.26
C SER A 48 2.83 48.61 11.77
N THR A 49 2.32 49.80 11.43
CA THR A 49 1.50 50.05 10.26
C THR A 49 1.94 51.34 9.58
N PHE A 50 2.28 51.26 8.30
CA PHE A 50 2.59 52.41 7.46
C PHE A 50 1.31 52.93 6.80
N ASN A 51 0.88 54.13 7.22
CA ASN A 51 -0.41 54.71 6.84
C ASN A 51 -0.25 55.77 5.75
N PHE A 52 -0.87 55.58 4.59
CA PHE A 52 -0.83 56.48 3.45
C PHE A 52 -2.23 57.07 3.16
N ARG A 53 -2.41 58.38 3.29
CA ARG A 53 -3.70 59.04 3.06
C ARG A 53 -3.77 59.69 1.67
N TYR A 54 -4.99 59.93 1.18
CA TYR A 54 -5.19 60.68 -0.06
C TYR A 54 -4.55 62.08 0.01
N ASN A 55 -3.77 62.43 -1.01
CA ASN A 55 -2.94 63.64 -1.08
C ASN A 55 -1.81 63.77 -0.04
N ASP A 56 -1.47 62.69 0.66
CA ASP A 56 -0.31 62.66 1.56
C ASP A 56 0.97 62.18 0.83
N GLU A 57 2.08 62.10 1.56
CA GLU A 57 3.31 61.48 1.06
C GLU A 57 3.04 60.05 0.55
N THR A 58 3.65 59.67 -0.57
CA THR A 58 3.50 58.34 -1.19
C THR A 58 4.63 57.38 -0.82
N SER A 59 5.49 57.79 0.12
CA SER A 59 6.61 56.98 0.58
C SER A 59 6.87 57.13 2.07
N GLN A 60 7.17 56.04 2.77
CA GLN A 60 7.62 56.03 4.17
C GLN A 60 8.83 55.12 4.33
N THR A 61 9.58 55.23 5.43
CA THR A 61 10.84 54.50 5.60
C THR A 61 10.82 53.52 6.77
N LEU A 62 11.02 52.26 6.42
CA LEU A 62 11.64 51.15 7.15
C LEU A 62 13.01 51.47 7.74
N ALA A 63 13.22 51.62 9.05
CA ALA A 63 14.55 51.73 9.65
C ALA A 63 14.83 50.60 10.67
N PHE A 64 15.96 49.92 10.53
CA PHE A 64 16.32 48.78 11.38
C PHE A 64 17.84 48.53 11.44
N SER A 65 18.28 47.73 12.41
CA SER A 65 19.64 47.18 12.49
C SER A 65 19.58 45.66 12.59
N THR A 66 20.54 44.95 12.00
CA THR A 66 20.64 43.50 12.14
C THR A 66 22.07 42.99 11.97
N ASN A 67 22.40 41.90 12.67
CA ASN A 67 23.66 41.17 12.51
C ASN A 67 23.59 40.03 11.47
N GLN A 68 22.47 39.89 10.73
CA GLN A 68 22.27 38.90 9.68
C GLN A 68 21.93 39.55 8.33
N CYS A 69 22.17 38.83 7.23
CA CYS A 69 21.58 39.17 5.95
C CYS A 69 20.05 39.17 6.06
N TRP A 70 19.41 40.15 5.44
CA TRP A 70 17.97 40.38 5.58
C TRP A 70 17.26 40.41 4.24
N ARG A 71 15.95 40.16 4.28
CA ARG A 71 15.05 40.27 3.12
C ARG A 71 13.64 40.69 3.52
N ILE A 72 12.91 41.25 2.57
CA ILE A 72 11.48 41.51 2.67
C ILE A 72 10.72 40.39 1.96
N ALA A 73 9.70 39.87 2.62
CA ALA A 73 8.72 38.97 2.03
C ALA A 73 7.35 39.64 2.05
N VAL A 74 6.69 39.75 0.90
CA VAL A 74 5.32 40.28 0.79
C VAL A 74 4.37 39.10 0.77
N GLU A 75 3.28 39.16 1.53
CA GLU A 75 2.34 38.02 1.61
C GLU A 75 1.55 37.82 0.30
N ASP A 76 1.35 38.89 -0.47
CA ASP A 76 0.72 38.85 -1.79
C ASP A 76 1.65 39.45 -2.86
N GLU A 77 2.39 38.57 -3.56
CA GLU A 77 3.31 38.96 -4.64
C GLU A 77 2.59 39.52 -5.88
N SER A 78 1.25 39.45 -5.95
CA SER A 78 0.47 40.00 -7.08
C SER A 78 0.18 41.51 -6.94
N LEU A 79 0.53 42.12 -5.81
CA LEU A 79 0.25 43.53 -5.52
C LEU A 79 1.20 44.47 -6.26
N SER A 80 0.68 45.14 -7.29
CA SER A 80 1.43 46.10 -8.11
C SER A 80 1.51 47.52 -7.52
N TRP A 81 0.73 47.79 -6.46
CA TRP A 81 0.55 49.14 -5.91
C TRP A 81 1.54 49.52 -4.81
N ILE A 82 2.38 48.59 -4.36
CA ILE A 82 3.42 48.81 -3.35
C ILE A 82 4.80 48.45 -3.94
N ARG A 83 5.83 49.22 -3.60
CA ARG A 83 7.22 49.00 -4.02
C ARG A 83 8.15 49.25 -2.85
N PHE A 84 9.26 48.51 -2.82
CA PHE A 84 10.31 48.69 -1.82
C PHE A 84 11.59 49.16 -2.52
N SER A 85 12.29 50.15 -1.94
CA SER A 85 13.56 50.61 -2.51
C SER A 85 14.62 49.51 -2.55
N LYS A 86 14.51 48.53 -1.63
CA LYS A 86 15.32 47.31 -1.56
C LYS A 86 14.47 46.17 -0.98
N ILE A 87 14.68 44.97 -1.50
CA ILE A 87 14.00 43.75 -1.00
C ILE A 87 14.95 42.80 -0.25
N SER A 88 16.25 43.07 -0.25
CA SER A 88 17.24 42.34 0.55
C SER A 88 18.53 43.15 0.74
N GLY A 89 19.34 42.74 1.72
CA GLY A 89 20.62 43.36 2.02
C GLY A 89 21.47 42.52 2.98
N LYS A 90 22.68 42.99 3.24
CA LYS A 90 23.61 42.40 4.23
C LYS A 90 23.34 42.93 5.63
N GLU A 91 23.95 42.28 6.61
CA GLU A 91 24.03 42.75 7.99
C GLU A 91 24.60 44.18 8.09
N GLY A 92 24.17 44.91 9.10
CA GLY A 92 24.67 46.25 9.39
C GLY A 92 23.74 47.07 10.25
N ASP A 93 24.29 48.17 10.76
CA ASP A 93 23.55 49.15 11.55
C ASP A 93 22.85 50.18 10.66
N ASN A 94 21.73 50.73 11.13
CA ASN A 94 20.97 51.81 10.47
C ASN A 94 20.59 51.48 9.01
N GLN A 95 20.20 50.23 8.75
CA GLN A 95 19.60 49.84 7.48
C GLN A 95 18.30 50.58 7.27
N SER A 96 17.98 50.87 6.00
CA SER A 96 16.69 51.43 5.66
C SER A 96 16.11 50.90 4.35
N VAL A 97 14.78 50.78 4.34
CA VAL A 97 13.97 50.44 3.17
C VAL A 97 12.84 51.44 3.05
N THR A 98 12.73 52.08 1.88
CA THR A 98 11.60 52.97 1.59
C THR A 98 10.47 52.15 1.00
N ILE A 99 9.30 52.27 1.60
CA ILE A 99 8.02 51.71 1.15
C ILE A 99 7.33 52.79 0.35
N GLU A 100 7.08 52.54 -0.92
CA GLU A 100 6.40 53.45 -1.85
C GLU A 100 5.06 52.86 -2.26
N VAL A 101 4.02 53.69 -2.33
CA VAL A 101 2.67 53.30 -2.75
C VAL A 101 2.22 54.10 -3.97
N ASP A 102 1.47 53.46 -4.86
CA ASP A 102 0.85 54.18 -5.98
C ASP A 102 -0.16 55.21 -5.44
N PRO A 103 -0.20 56.43 -6.01
CA PRO A 103 -1.12 57.47 -5.56
C PRO A 103 -2.58 57.04 -5.74
N LEU A 104 -3.40 57.38 -4.77
CA LEU A 104 -4.85 57.18 -4.85
C LEU A 104 -5.46 58.10 -5.92
N THR A 105 -6.36 57.53 -6.72
CA THR A 105 -7.23 58.25 -7.66
C THR A 105 -8.67 58.21 -7.15
N PRO A 106 -9.60 59.03 -7.68
CA PRO A 106 -11.02 58.91 -7.35
C PRO A 106 -11.65 57.54 -7.66
N GLU A 107 -10.99 56.71 -8.48
CA GLU A 107 -11.42 55.35 -8.83
C GLU A 107 -10.80 54.28 -7.90
N SER A 108 -9.88 54.67 -7.03
CA SER A 108 -9.25 53.77 -6.06
C SER A 108 -10.24 53.37 -4.96
N PRO A 109 -10.08 52.21 -4.31
CA PRO A 109 -10.93 51.82 -3.19
C PRO A 109 -10.80 52.82 -2.03
N ASP A 110 -11.85 52.91 -1.20
CA ASP A 110 -11.87 53.79 -0.02
C ASP A 110 -10.73 53.46 0.96
N ALA A 111 -10.38 52.18 1.06
CA ALA A 111 -9.20 51.69 1.76
C ALA A 111 -8.68 50.39 1.13
N ARG A 112 -7.36 50.18 1.18
CA ARG A 112 -6.70 48.92 0.85
C ARG A 112 -5.55 48.67 1.82
N THR A 113 -5.32 47.41 2.16
CA THR A 113 -4.28 47.01 3.10
C THR A 113 -3.45 45.84 2.56
N THR A 114 -2.21 45.73 2.99
CA THR A 114 -1.34 44.56 2.80
C THR A 114 -0.34 44.45 3.95
N SER A 115 0.38 43.34 4.01
CA SER A 115 1.39 43.02 5.01
C SER A 115 2.70 42.60 4.32
N PHE A 116 3.82 42.90 4.97
CA PHE A 116 5.12 42.37 4.60
C PHE A 116 5.92 41.99 5.85
N LYS A 117 6.83 41.03 5.69
CA LYS A 117 7.75 40.59 6.74
C LYS A 117 9.16 41.07 6.45
N LEU A 118 9.83 41.61 7.47
CA LEU A 118 11.27 41.77 7.51
C LEU A 118 11.88 40.55 8.17
N ILE A 119 12.74 39.83 7.45
CA ILE A 119 13.33 38.57 7.89
C ILE A 119 14.83 38.72 7.93
N ALA A 120 15.45 38.41 9.08
CA ALA A 120 16.90 38.43 9.29
C ALA A 120 17.33 37.21 10.11
N GLY A 121 17.99 36.25 9.46
CA GLY A 121 18.29 34.95 10.07
C GLY A 121 17.02 34.19 10.48
N ASP A 122 16.91 33.87 11.77
CA ASP A 122 15.74 33.25 12.42
C ASP A 122 14.76 34.25 13.05
N LYS A 123 15.01 35.56 12.91
CA LYS A 123 14.09 36.63 13.36
C LYS A 123 13.21 37.09 12.21
N GLU A 124 11.93 37.29 12.50
CA GLU A 124 10.98 37.95 11.60
C GLU A 124 10.09 38.94 12.35
N GLU A 125 9.78 40.06 11.69
CA GLU A 125 8.89 41.13 12.14
C GLU A 125 7.88 41.41 11.02
N THR A 126 6.59 41.53 11.34
CA THR A 126 5.52 41.78 10.37
C THR A 126 5.06 43.23 10.45
N PHE A 127 4.89 43.87 9.29
CA PHE A 127 4.39 45.24 9.16
C PHE A 127 3.18 45.28 8.24
N ASN A 128 2.23 46.16 8.56
CA ASN A 128 1.09 46.43 7.71
C ASN A 128 1.28 47.71 6.89
N VAL A 129 0.64 47.79 5.74
CA VAL A 129 0.57 48.98 4.90
C VAL A 129 -0.88 49.27 4.59
N LEU A 130 -1.40 50.37 5.14
CA LEU A 130 -2.76 50.83 4.91
C LEU A 130 -2.73 52.07 4.03
N GLN A 131 -3.47 52.05 2.93
CA GLN A 131 -3.70 53.24 2.12
C GLN A 131 -5.20 53.51 2.00
N SER A 132 -5.63 54.74 2.31
CA SER A 132 -7.05 55.08 2.38
C SER A 132 -7.37 56.52 1.94
N GLN A 133 -8.60 56.72 1.45
CA GLN A 133 -9.10 58.05 1.08
C GLN A 133 -9.41 58.91 2.31
N MET A 134 -9.93 58.30 3.37
CA MET A 134 -10.26 58.94 4.65
C MET A 134 -9.87 58.02 5.83
N ASP A 135 -10.42 58.27 7.01
CA ASP A 135 -10.32 57.35 8.15
C ASP A 135 -10.87 55.97 7.76
N ALA A 136 -10.12 54.91 8.09
CA ALA A 136 -10.42 53.55 7.68
C ALA A 136 -10.02 52.55 8.76
N ILE A 137 -10.85 51.53 8.94
CA ILE A 137 -10.62 50.37 9.81
C ILE A 137 -10.79 49.14 8.92
N VAL A 138 -9.76 48.30 8.82
CA VAL A 138 -9.74 47.12 7.95
C VAL A 138 -9.39 45.87 8.75
N ILE A 139 -10.12 44.78 8.50
CA ILE A 139 -9.80 43.45 8.99
C ILE A 139 -9.24 42.70 7.76
N PRO A 140 -7.93 42.39 7.71
CA PRO A 140 -7.29 41.91 6.49
C PRO A 140 -7.72 40.49 6.08
N HIS A 141 -8.02 39.62 7.03
CA HIS A 141 -8.35 38.20 6.80
C HIS A 141 -9.65 37.78 7.51
N PRO A 142 -10.83 38.33 7.14
CA PRO A 142 -12.08 38.08 7.84
C PRO A 142 -12.58 36.62 7.74
N GLU A 143 -12.12 35.85 6.74
CA GLU A 143 -12.50 34.46 6.50
C GLU A 143 -11.98 33.48 7.57
N GLN A 144 -10.86 33.80 8.23
CA GLN A 144 -10.25 32.91 9.23
C GLN A 144 -11.13 32.71 10.48
N TYR A 145 -12.10 33.60 10.69
CA TYR A 145 -12.99 33.58 11.85
C TYR A 145 -14.33 32.88 11.60
N GLN A 146 -14.52 32.26 10.43
CA GLN A 146 -15.81 31.67 10.02
C GLN A 146 -15.94 30.16 10.27
N ASN A 147 -14.88 29.47 10.71
CA ASN A 147 -14.88 28.02 10.95
C ASN A 147 -14.18 27.65 12.26
N LEU A 148 -14.59 28.31 13.36
CA LEU A 148 -14.01 28.05 14.66
C LEU A 148 -14.47 26.70 15.21
N VAL A 149 -13.55 25.92 15.78
CA VAL A 149 -13.89 24.63 16.41
C VAL A 149 -14.84 24.83 17.60
N TYR A 150 -15.68 23.82 17.88
CA TYR A 150 -16.68 23.89 18.95
C TYR A 150 -16.08 24.00 20.37
N ASN A 151 -14.78 23.76 20.56
CA ASN A 151 -14.13 23.88 21.87
C ASN A 151 -13.94 25.35 22.28
N GLU A 152 -13.77 25.57 23.59
CA GLU A 152 -13.40 26.88 24.14
C GLU A 152 -12.01 27.29 23.65
N GLN A 153 -11.88 28.54 23.20
CA GLN A 153 -10.65 29.08 22.64
C GLN A 153 -10.57 30.60 22.79
N THR A 154 -9.36 31.13 22.65
CA THR A 154 -9.11 32.57 22.49
C THR A 154 -8.69 32.83 21.06
N ILE A 155 -9.21 33.88 20.44
CA ILE A 155 -8.85 34.31 19.10
C ILE A 155 -8.42 35.77 19.10
N ASP A 156 -7.54 36.12 18.17
CA ASP A 156 -7.10 37.49 17.95
C ASP A 156 -7.63 37.99 16.62
N VAL A 157 -8.42 39.06 16.65
CA VAL A 157 -8.88 39.72 15.43
C VAL A 157 -7.90 40.82 15.05
N ASP A 158 -7.17 40.62 13.96
CA ASP A 158 -6.20 41.61 13.48
C ASP A 158 -6.95 42.83 12.91
N VAL A 159 -6.52 44.03 13.30
CA VAL A 159 -7.12 45.30 12.92
C VAL A 159 -6.04 46.24 12.39
N VAL A 160 -6.19 46.65 11.13
CA VAL A 160 -5.33 47.66 10.51
C VAL A 160 -6.13 48.94 10.35
N THR A 161 -5.70 50.00 11.02
CA THR A 161 -6.45 51.26 11.10
C THR A 161 -5.54 52.48 11.16
N ASN A 162 -6.04 53.61 10.66
CA ASN A 162 -5.42 54.93 10.81
C ASN A 162 -6.20 55.82 11.80
N VAL A 163 -7.12 55.21 12.58
CA VAL A 163 -7.96 55.85 13.60
C VAL A 163 -7.40 55.53 14.99
N ASP A 164 -7.24 56.56 15.83
CA ASP A 164 -6.63 56.45 17.16
C ASP A 164 -7.56 55.88 18.25
N ASP A 165 -8.88 55.95 18.05
CA ASP A 165 -9.89 55.54 19.04
C ASP A 165 -11.13 54.92 18.37
N TYR A 166 -11.49 53.71 18.80
CA TYR A 166 -12.64 52.95 18.28
C TYR A 166 -13.33 52.13 19.37
N THR A 167 -14.61 51.82 19.16
CA THR A 167 -15.37 50.86 19.97
C THR A 167 -15.56 49.54 19.26
N VAL A 168 -15.79 48.49 20.04
CA VAL A 168 -16.05 47.13 19.57
C VAL A 168 -17.41 46.69 20.11
N ASP A 169 -18.32 46.36 19.21
CA ASP A 169 -19.67 45.88 19.51
C ASP A 169 -19.86 44.46 18.96
N ILE A 170 -20.52 43.59 19.73
CA ILE A 170 -20.84 42.21 19.31
C ILE A 170 -22.35 42.09 19.17
N ALA A 171 -22.81 41.76 17.97
CA ALA A 171 -24.21 41.46 17.68
C ALA A 171 -24.41 39.96 17.47
N TYR A 172 -25.27 39.34 18.27
CA TYR A 172 -25.60 37.92 18.16
C TYR A 172 -26.72 37.71 17.13
N ALA A 173 -26.68 36.59 16.41
CA ALA A 173 -27.82 36.18 15.59
C ALA A 173 -29.08 36.00 16.47
N GLN A 174 -30.25 36.39 15.94
CA GLN A 174 -31.54 36.47 16.68
C GLN A 174 -31.98 35.16 17.37
N GLU A 175 -31.39 34.02 17.01
CA GLU A 175 -31.70 32.68 17.55
C GLU A 175 -30.44 31.98 18.10
N GLY A 176 -29.72 32.61 19.04
CA GLY A 176 -28.53 32.02 19.67
C GLY A 176 -28.34 32.45 21.13
N PRO A 177 -27.63 31.63 21.95
CA PRO A 177 -27.30 32.03 23.32
C PRO A 177 -26.37 33.25 23.28
N GLU A 178 -26.73 34.36 23.93
CA GLU A 178 -25.84 35.53 24.06
C GLU A 178 -24.65 35.21 24.98
N GLY A 179 -23.55 35.96 24.83
CA GLY A 179 -22.40 35.91 25.75
C GLY A 179 -21.35 34.84 25.48
N TRP A 180 -21.46 34.07 24.38
CA TRP A 180 -20.44 33.09 24.01
C TRP A 180 -19.17 33.70 23.41
N LEU A 181 -19.25 34.96 22.95
CA LEU A 181 -18.13 35.72 22.42
C LEU A 181 -17.94 36.97 23.28
N SER A 182 -16.76 37.18 23.85
CA SER A 182 -16.51 38.35 24.70
C SER A 182 -15.12 38.93 24.50
N VAL A 183 -14.98 40.25 24.69
CA VAL A 183 -13.69 40.94 24.61
C VAL A 183 -12.97 40.77 25.95
N ILE A 184 -11.73 40.26 25.94
CA ILE A 184 -10.98 39.91 27.16
C ILE A 184 -10.34 41.15 27.82
N GLN A 185 -9.86 42.11 27.02
CA GLN A 185 -9.33 43.39 27.48
C GLN A 185 -9.44 44.41 26.33
N SER A 186 -9.87 45.65 26.62
CA SER A 186 -10.02 46.73 25.63
C SER A 186 -9.36 48.03 26.12
N LYS A 187 -8.18 47.94 26.73
CA LYS A 187 -7.44 49.12 27.18
C LYS A 187 -5.95 48.99 26.88
N ALA A 188 -5.61 49.05 25.61
CA ALA A 188 -4.39 49.71 25.19
C ALA A 188 -4.72 50.70 24.09
N THR A 189 -4.34 51.95 24.31
CA THR A 189 -4.04 52.88 23.23
C THR A 189 -3.06 52.17 22.28
N HIS A 190 -3.48 51.85 21.05
CA HIS A 190 -2.71 51.19 19.98
C HIS A 190 -2.56 49.65 20.03
N GLU A 191 -3.62 48.89 20.31
CA GLU A 191 -3.60 47.44 20.09
C GLU A 191 -4.01 47.09 18.64
N GLU A 192 -3.10 46.50 17.86
CA GLU A 192 -3.36 46.02 16.48
C GLU A 192 -4.24 44.76 16.43
N LYS A 193 -4.64 44.24 17.60
CA LYS A 193 -5.40 43.00 17.75
C LYS A 193 -6.49 43.14 18.80
N ILE A 194 -7.69 42.65 18.49
CA ILE A 194 -8.78 42.53 19.45
C ILE A 194 -8.80 41.10 19.99
N HIS A 195 -8.52 40.95 21.28
CA HIS A 195 -8.53 39.65 21.96
C HIS A 195 -9.94 39.23 22.36
N LEU A 196 -10.42 38.13 21.78
CA LEU A 196 -11.76 37.59 22.02
C LEU A 196 -11.69 36.22 22.70
N HIS A 197 -12.52 36.04 23.73
CA HIS A 197 -12.83 34.74 24.31
C HIS A 197 -14.05 34.14 23.60
N VAL A 198 -13.89 32.90 23.17
CA VAL A 198 -14.91 32.09 22.51
C VAL A 198 -15.22 30.89 23.40
N ALA A 199 -16.39 30.88 24.04
CA ALA A 199 -16.82 29.76 24.87
C ALA A 199 -16.99 28.47 24.04
N ALA A 200 -17.01 27.31 24.68
CA ALA A 200 -17.34 26.06 23.99
C ALA A 200 -18.81 26.06 23.49
N ASN A 201 -19.05 25.51 22.31
CA ASN A 201 -20.38 25.26 21.77
C ASN A 201 -20.80 23.80 22.00
N LEU A 202 -21.57 23.56 23.06
CA LEU A 202 -22.02 22.22 23.42
C LEU A 202 -23.23 21.75 22.60
N ALA A 203 -23.85 22.62 21.79
CA ALA A 203 -24.96 22.28 20.90
C ALA A 203 -24.45 21.62 19.61
N ARG A 204 -25.31 20.84 18.93
CA ARG A 204 -24.98 20.18 17.64
C ARG A 204 -25.00 21.13 16.44
N THR A 205 -25.63 22.30 16.59
CA THR A 205 -25.72 23.32 15.55
C THR A 205 -24.62 24.35 15.71
N GLY A 206 -24.13 24.89 14.58
CA GLY A 206 -23.24 26.03 14.59
C GLY A 206 -23.91 27.30 15.14
N ARG A 207 -23.11 28.26 15.55
CA ARG A 207 -23.56 29.58 16.03
C ARG A 207 -22.69 30.70 15.48
N GLU A 208 -23.26 31.89 15.39
CA GLU A 208 -22.64 33.02 14.70
C GLU A 208 -22.89 34.34 15.46
N ALA A 209 -21.92 35.24 15.37
CA ALA A 209 -21.99 36.61 15.87
C ALA A 209 -21.27 37.54 14.89
N THR A 210 -21.66 38.81 14.88
CA THR A 210 -20.99 39.85 14.10
C THR A 210 -20.25 40.77 15.04
N LEU A 211 -18.93 40.83 14.90
CA LEU A 211 -18.08 41.83 15.55
C LEU A 211 -18.08 43.08 14.70
N THR A 212 -18.43 44.23 15.26
CA THR A 212 -18.40 45.53 14.60
C THR A 212 -17.38 46.41 15.29
N ILE A 213 -16.47 46.99 14.51
CA ILE A 213 -15.49 47.96 14.98
C ILE A 213 -15.89 49.31 14.40
N LYS A 214 -15.98 50.34 15.25
CA LYS A 214 -16.44 51.66 14.84
C LYS A 214 -15.56 52.76 15.43
N SER A 215 -15.13 53.69 14.59
CA SER A 215 -14.42 54.90 15.01
C SER A 215 -15.27 55.75 15.94
N ASN A 216 -14.64 56.29 16.99
CA ASN A 216 -15.29 57.27 17.88
C ASN A 216 -15.23 58.71 17.35
N SER A 217 -14.36 58.96 16.35
CA SER A 217 -14.08 60.30 15.81
C SER A 217 -14.60 60.52 14.40
N SER A 218 -15.04 59.47 13.70
CA SER A 218 -15.52 59.50 12.31
C SER A 218 -16.56 58.41 12.03
N ASP A 219 -17.12 58.41 10.82
CA ASP A 219 -18.09 57.39 10.38
C ASP A 219 -17.42 56.06 9.96
N ALA A 220 -16.09 55.94 10.08
CA ALA A 220 -15.35 54.74 9.72
C ALA A 220 -15.79 53.55 10.58
N SER A 221 -16.18 52.45 9.92
CA SER A 221 -16.60 51.22 10.58
C SER A 221 -16.36 50.01 9.70
N THR A 222 -16.13 48.86 10.32
CA THR A 222 -16.04 47.56 9.65
C THR A 222 -16.66 46.48 10.51
N SER A 223 -17.02 45.36 9.90
CA SER A 223 -17.55 44.22 10.64
C SER A 223 -17.03 42.89 10.09
N VAL A 224 -16.94 41.90 10.98
CA VAL A 224 -16.55 40.54 10.65
C VAL A 224 -17.51 39.55 11.31
N LYS A 225 -17.85 38.51 10.56
CA LYS A 225 -18.64 37.40 11.04
C LYS A 225 -17.74 36.39 11.74
N ILE A 226 -18.04 36.11 12.99
CA ILE A 226 -17.40 35.07 13.80
C ILE A 226 -18.37 33.89 13.86
N ALA A 227 -17.97 32.72 13.36
CA ALA A 227 -18.80 31.52 13.34
C ALA A 227 -18.08 30.33 13.97
N GLN A 228 -18.79 29.63 14.83
CA GLN A 228 -18.29 28.48 15.58
C GLN A 228 -19.14 27.24 15.29
N GLU A 229 -18.48 26.13 15.01
CA GLU A 229 -19.12 24.84 14.75
C GLU A 229 -19.86 24.31 15.98
N GLY A 230 -20.85 23.43 15.71
CA GLY A 230 -21.49 22.63 16.75
C GLY A 230 -20.65 21.44 17.16
N LYS A 231 -20.90 20.93 18.36
CA LYS A 231 -20.33 19.69 18.86
C LYS A 231 -20.65 18.52 17.89
N PRO A 232 -19.67 17.77 17.36
CA PRO A 232 -19.90 16.76 16.34
C PRO A 232 -20.62 15.51 16.86
N ASP A 233 -21.48 14.89 16.05
CA ASP A 233 -22.24 13.70 16.46
C ASP A 233 -21.34 12.53 16.90
N PRO A 234 -21.76 11.77 17.92
CA PRO A 234 -20.95 10.69 18.46
C PRO A 234 -20.90 9.54 17.45
N MET A 235 -19.71 8.97 17.27
CA MET A 235 -19.49 7.94 16.26
C MET A 235 -18.42 6.96 16.70
N ILE A 236 -18.63 5.68 16.36
CA ILE A 236 -17.62 4.62 16.39
C ILE A 236 -17.60 4.01 14.99
N GLN A 237 -16.40 3.87 14.41
CA GLN A 237 -16.25 3.24 13.10
C GLN A 237 -14.94 2.46 13.04
N ILE A 238 -15.00 1.19 12.64
CA ILE A 238 -13.83 0.41 12.26
C ILE A 238 -13.47 0.75 10.82
N THR A 239 -12.24 1.24 10.60
CA THR A 239 -11.85 1.88 9.34
C THR A 239 -11.21 0.94 8.33
N ASN A 240 -10.71 -0.23 8.75
CA ASN A 240 -10.02 -1.19 7.88
C ASN A 240 -10.73 -2.56 7.75
N LYS A 241 -12.05 -2.61 7.88
CA LYS A 241 -12.81 -3.89 7.76
C LYS A 241 -12.53 -4.66 6.48
N SER A 242 -12.31 -3.95 5.37
CA SER A 242 -12.03 -4.57 4.05
C SER A 242 -10.72 -5.35 4.02
N GLU A 243 -9.78 -5.11 4.93
CA GLU A 243 -8.53 -5.87 5.02
C GLU A 243 -8.73 -7.27 5.61
N PHE A 244 -9.89 -7.54 6.20
CA PHE A 244 -10.20 -8.78 6.92
C PHE A 244 -11.35 -9.58 6.28
N THR A 245 -11.53 -9.44 4.96
CA THR A 245 -12.50 -10.25 4.20
C THR A 245 -12.00 -11.68 3.93
N GLU A 246 -10.69 -11.90 4.05
CA GLU A 246 -10.04 -13.21 3.87
C GLU A 246 -9.79 -13.92 5.20
N ILE A 247 -9.53 -15.23 5.10
CA ILE A 247 -9.21 -16.08 6.25
C ILE A 247 -7.82 -15.71 6.78
N LEU A 248 -7.71 -15.53 8.10
CA LEU A 248 -6.46 -15.27 8.79
C LEU A 248 -5.43 -16.39 8.57
N ASN A 249 -4.14 -16.05 8.71
CA ASN A 249 -3.05 -17.02 8.60
C ASN A 249 -3.26 -18.17 9.60
N LYS A 250 -3.23 -19.42 9.10
CA LYS A 250 -3.40 -20.66 9.89
C LYS A 250 -2.35 -20.80 11.00
N ALA A 251 -1.13 -20.29 10.78
CA ALA A 251 -0.05 -20.30 11.77
C ALA A 251 -0.26 -19.28 12.92
N GLY A 252 -1.30 -18.46 12.85
CA GLY A 252 -1.49 -17.33 13.75
C GLY A 252 -0.73 -16.10 13.28
N GLY A 253 -0.70 -15.09 14.14
CA GLY A 253 -0.05 -13.81 13.85
C GLY A 253 -0.66 -12.66 14.64
N GLU A 254 -0.15 -11.47 14.36
CA GLU A 254 -0.64 -10.22 14.94
C GLU A 254 -1.42 -9.45 13.88
N TYR A 255 -2.60 -8.96 14.26
CA TYR A 255 -3.50 -8.23 13.38
C TYR A 255 -3.84 -6.88 14.00
N ILE A 256 -3.82 -5.83 13.20
CA ILE A 256 -4.09 -4.47 13.65
C ILE A 256 -5.43 -4.04 13.07
N ILE A 257 -6.40 -3.81 13.95
CA ILE A 257 -7.69 -3.24 13.59
C ILE A 257 -7.64 -1.75 13.88
N THR A 258 -7.89 -0.92 12.88
CA THR A 258 -7.93 0.53 13.02
C THR A 258 -9.37 1.00 13.19
N TYR A 259 -9.57 1.98 14.05
CA TYR A 259 -10.89 2.56 14.30
C TYR A 259 -10.79 4.07 14.49
N ARG A 260 -11.93 4.74 14.35
CA ARG A 260 -12.10 6.16 14.65
C ARG A 260 -13.29 6.34 15.58
N THR A 261 -13.11 7.17 16.60
CA THR A 261 -14.18 7.63 17.47
C THR A 261 -14.33 9.14 17.42
N VAL A 262 -15.56 9.62 17.57
CA VAL A 262 -15.88 11.04 17.74
C VAL A 262 -16.79 11.12 18.96
N GLU A 263 -16.46 11.92 19.97
CA GLU A 263 -17.30 12.11 21.16
C GLU A 263 -17.68 10.82 21.92
N ILE A 264 -16.76 9.84 21.98
CA ILE A 264 -16.93 8.59 22.74
C ILE A 264 -15.88 8.49 23.87
N PRO A 265 -16.11 9.09 25.05
CA PRO A 265 -15.15 9.07 26.15
C PRO A 265 -15.07 7.72 26.88
N ASP A 266 -16.04 6.84 26.68
CA ASP A 266 -16.24 5.60 27.44
C ASP A 266 -16.22 4.34 26.55
N LEU A 267 -15.35 4.35 25.53
CA LEU A 267 -15.19 3.24 24.59
C LEU A 267 -14.84 1.92 25.31
N GLU A 268 -15.63 0.90 25.04
CA GLU A 268 -15.43 -0.49 25.43
C GLU A 268 -15.20 -1.37 24.20
N ILE A 269 -14.30 -2.35 24.33
CA ILE A 269 -14.04 -3.36 23.29
C ILE A 269 -14.29 -4.71 23.91
N VAL A 270 -15.26 -5.44 23.36
CA VAL A 270 -15.67 -6.76 23.84
C VAL A 270 -15.25 -7.81 22.80
N PRO A 271 -14.22 -8.64 23.10
CA PRO A 271 -13.88 -9.78 22.26
C PRO A 271 -14.84 -10.95 22.51
N ILE A 272 -15.37 -11.52 21.44
CA ILE A 272 -16.25 -12.69 21.45
C ILE A 272 -15.57 -13.80 20.67
N LEU A 273 -15.15 -14.86 21.36
CA LEU A 273 -14.45 -16.00 20.76
C LEU A 273 -15.41 -17.15 20.50
N ASN A 274 -15.33 -17.73 19.30
CA ASN A 274 -16.08 -18.94 18.93
C ASN A 274 -15.15 -19.96 18.23
N PRO A 275 -14.91 -21.14 18.82
CA PRO A 275 -15.30 -21.52 20.18
C PRO A 275 -14.58 -20.65 21.23
N THR A 276 -15.10 -20.66 22.45
CA THR A 276 -14.47 -19.98 23.60
C THR A 276 -13.10 -20.60 23.92
N GLY A 277 -12.13 -19.78 24.35
CA GLY A 277 -10.77 -20.24 24.71
C GLY A 277 -9.74 -19.09 24.71
N ASP A 278 -8.46 -19.41 24.80
CA ASP A 278 -7.36 -18.42 24.88
C ASP A 278 -6.56 -18.27 23.57
N TRP A 279 -7.19 -18.62 22.44
CA TRP A 279 -6.51 -18.71 21.15
C TRP A 279 -6.35 -17.37 20.43
N ALA A 280 -7.10 -16.35 20.85
CA ALA A 280 -6.89 -14.98 20.41
C ALA A 280 -7.02 -14.03 21.60
N LYS A 281 -6.19 -12.99 21.60
CA LYS A 281 -6.08 -12.03 22.69
C LYS A 281 -6.04 -10.61 22.13
N VAL A 282 -6.74 -9.70 22.80
CA VAL A 282 -6.66 -8.26 22.54
C VAL A 282 -5.62 -7.68 23.50
N ASP A 283 -4.44 -7.33 22.99
CA ASP A 283 -3.27 -7.03 23.82
C ASP A 283 -3.10 -5.54 24.14
N THR A 284 -3.25 -4.69 23.12
CA THR A 284 -3.04 -3.24 23.28
C THR A 284 -4.13 -2.45 22.55
N LYS A 285 -4.58 -1.39 23.23
CA LYS A 285 -5.45 -0.35 22.70
C LYS A 285 -4.62 0.92 22.67
N GLU A 286 -4.01 1.20 21.52
CA GLU A 286 -3.55 2.57 21.24
C GLU A 286 -4.75 3.35 20.71
N GLU A 287 -4.74 4.67 20.86
CA GLU A 287 -5.83 5.48 20.31
C GLU A 287 -5.97 5.21 18.80
N GLY A 288 -7.16 4.76 18.40
CA GLY A 288 -7.48 4.39 17.03
C GLY A 288 -6.91 3.05 16.53
N LYS A 289 -6.25 2.24 17.37
CA LYS A 289 -5.70 0.92 16.99
C LYS A 289 -5.92 -0.15 18.05
N ILE A 290 -6.32 -1.33 17.60
CA ILE A 290 -6.49 -2.52 18.42
C ILE A 290 -5.59 -3.61 17.88
N LYS A 291 -4.68 -4.11 18.72
CA LYS A 291 -3.84 -5.26 18.39
C LYS A 291 -4.52 -6.55 18.85
N VAL A 292 -4.72 -7.46 17.90
CA VAL A 292 -5.22 -8.82 18.13
C VAL A 292 -4.11 -9.82 17.84
N SER A 293 -3.66 -10.53 18.87
CA SER A 293 -2.74 -11.65 18.71
C SER A 293 -3.53 -12.94 18.59
N VAL A 294 -3.32 -13.70 17.52
CA VAL A 294 -4.02 -14.95 17.24
C VAL A 294 -2.99 -16.08 17.19
N GLN A 295 -3.24 -17.16 17.93
CA GLN A 295 -2.40 -18.36 17.94
C GLN A 295 -2.58 -19.17 16.65
N ALA A 296 -1.71 -20.16 16.42
CA ALA A 296 -1.93 -21.15 15.37
C ALA A 296 -3.24 -21.91 15.60
N ASN A 297 -4.03 -22.16 14.55
CA ASN A 297 -5.22 -22.99 14.66
C ASN A 297 -4.87 -24.47 14.49
N THR A 298 -4.37 -25.07 15.56
CA THR A 298 -4.15 -26.53 15.65
C THR A 298 -5.45 -27.30 15.97
N GLY A 299 -6.59 -26.60 16.00
CA GLY A 299 -7.91 -27.14 16.32
C GLY A 299 -8.61 -27.77 15.11
N ARG A 300 -9.69 -28.51 15.39
CA ARG A 300 -10.40 -29.36 14.42
C ARG A 300 -11.57 -28.66 13.70
N SER A 301 -11.69 -27.34 13.85
CA SER A 301 -12.70 -26.51 13.18
C SER A 301 -12.17 -25.11 12.95
N ALA A 302 -12.76 -24.40 11.99
CA ALA A 302 -12.57 -22.96 11.90
C ALA A 302 -13.01 -22.29 13.21
N ARG A 303 -12.38 -21.16 13.52
CA ARG A 303 -12.66 -20.38 14.72
C ARG A 303 -12.69 -18.89 14.38
N THR A 304 -13.49 -18.13 15.12
CA THR A 304 -13.72 -16.72 14.86
C THR A 304 -13.60 -15.89 16.11
N ILE A 305 -13.00 -14.71 15.98
CA ILE A 305 -13.03 -13.67 17.01
C ILE A 305 -13.81 -12.50 16.45
N THR A 306 -14.89 -12.12 17.13
CA THR A 306 -15.63 -10.89 16.85
C THR A 306 -15.23 -9.85 17.86
N LEU A 307 -14.72 -8.70 17.39
CA LEU A 307 -14.53 -7.53 18.23
C LEU A 307 -15.73 -6.60 18.08
N LYS A 308 -16.41 -6.33 19.20
CA LYS A 308 -17.44 -5.30 19.30
C LYS A 308 -16.87 -4.07 19.98
N LEU A 309 -16.79 -2.97 19.25
CA LEU A 309 -16.46 -1.65 19.78
C LEU A 309 -17.78 -0.94 20.13
N SER A 310 -17.96 -0.52 21.37
CA SER A 310 -19.21 0.05 21.87
C SER A 310 -18.93 1.16 22.88
N SER A 311 -19.79 2.17 22.95
CA SER A 311 -19.81 3.08 24.11
C SER A 311 -20.57 2.40 25.26
N LYS A 312 -20.17 2.66 26.52
CA LYS A 312 -20.91 2.20 27.71
C LYS A 312 -22.23 2.96 27.90
N SER A 313 -22.23 4.25 27.57
CA SER A 313 -23.38 5.13 27.68
C SER A 313 -24.27 5.11 26.44
N GLN A 314 -23.72 4.78 25.27
CA GLN A 314 -24.45 4.73 23.98
C GLN A 314 -24.17 3.43 23.20
N PRO A 315 -24.65 2.25 23.67
CA PRO A 315 -24.33 0.97 23.04
C PRO A 315 -24.84 0.78 21.61
N GLU A 316 -25.82 1.59 21.19
CA GLU A 316 -26.40 1.59 19.85
C GLU A 316 -25.43 2.09 18.76
N LEU A 317 -24.39 2.84 19.13
CA LEU A 317 -23.36 3.34 18.22
C LEU A 317 -22.28 2.29 17.90
N ALA A 318 -22.46 1.06 18.38
CA ALA A 318 -21.44 0.03 18.28
C ALA A 318 -21.10 -0.37 16.84
N ASP A 319 -19.84 -0.74 16.64
CA ASP A 319 -19.36 -1.31 15.39
C ASP A 319 -18.63 -2.64 15.64
N GLU A 320 -18.75 -3.58 14.71
CA GLU A 320 -18.27 -4.95 14.87
C GLU A 320 -17.42 -5.42 13.67
N ILE A 321 -16.41 -6.23 13.97
CA ILE A 321 -15.60 -6.95 12.97
C ILE A 321 -15.37 -8.38 13.42
N THR A 322 -15.50 -9.33 12.49
CA THR A 322 -15.27 -10.76 12.74
C THR A 322 -14.07 -11.22 11.93
N LEU A 323 -13.04 -11.72 12.62
CA LEU A 323 -11.89 -12.35 12.01
C LEU A 323 -12.07 -13.87 12.04
N THR A 324 -11.81 -14.54 10.92
CA THR A 324 -11.97 -16.01 10.79
C THR A 324 -10.62 -16.66 10.54
N GLN A 325 -10.27 -17.66 11.35
CA GLN A 325 -9.08 -18.49 11.16
C GLN A 325 -9.52 -19.93 10.87
N ASP A 326 -9.17 -20.45 9.68
CA ASP A 326 -9.56 -21.79 9.24
C ASP A 326 -8.70 -22.89 9.87
N LEU A 327 -9.10 -24.16 9.71
CA LEU A 327 -8.41 -25.31 10.28
C LEU A 327 -7.08 -25.63 9.56
N ASP A 328 -6.06 -26.01 10.32
CA ASP A 328 -4.81 -26.53 9.77
C ASP A 328 -4.99 -28.00 9.34
N ARG A 329 -4.86 -28.26 8.04
CA ARG A 329 -4.93 -29.61 7.44
C ARG A 329 -3.55 -30.15 7.08
N SER A 330 -2.48 -29.53 7.57
CA SER A 330 -1.13 -30.03 7.39
C SER A 330 -0.85 -31.22 8.31
N ILE A 331 -0.20 -32.24 7.75
CA ILE A 331 0.18 -33.48 8.43
C ILE A 331 1.69 -33.63 8.30
N THR A 332 2.41 -33.56 9.41
CA THR A 332 3.87 -33.72 9.44
C THR A 332 4.23 -35.06 10.03
N LEU A 333 4.65 -36.00 9.18
CA LEU A 333 5.04 -37.35 9.61
C LEU A 333 6.41 -37.31 10.30
N ASP A 334 6.52 -38.01 11.42
CA ASP A 334 7.77 -38.30 12.11
C ASP A 334 7.98 -39.82 12.20
N ALA A 335 9.16 -40.25 12.65
CA ALA A 335 9.53 -41.67 12.71
C ALA A 335 8.55 -42.56 13.52
N ASN A 336 7.68 -41.97 14.34
CA ASN A 336 6.78 -42.66 15.26
C ASN A 336 5.29 -42.57 14.87
N HIS A 337 4.93 -41.83 13.81
CA HIS A 337 3.52 -41.56 13.47
C HIS A 337 3.23 -41.75 11.98
N SER A 338 2.35 -42.71 11.66
CA SER A 338 1.80 -42.90 10.33
C SER A 338 0.71 -41.88 10.01
N LEU A 339 0.42 -41.67 8.72
CA LEU A 339 -0.66 -40.83 8.23
C LEU A 339 -2.01 -41.26 8.82
N GLN A 340 -2.26 -42.56 8.90
CA GLN A 340 -3.48 -43.11 9.50
C GLN A 340 -3.60 -42.73 10.99
N LYS A 341 -2.50 -42.82 11.73
CA LYS A 341 -2.47 -42.50 13.16
C LYS A 341 -2.68 -40.99 13.35
N MET A 342 -2.02 -40.15 12.56
CA MET A 342 -2.21 -38.69 12.65
C MET A 342 -3.63 -38.25 12.33
N ILE A 343 -4.25 -38.82 11.31
CA ILE A 343 -5.67 -38.57 11.00
C ILE A 343 -6.58 -38.99 12.19
N ALA A 344 -6.30 -40.15 12.79
CA ALA A 344 -7.05 -40.64 13.94
C ALA A 344 -6.82 -39.82 15.22
N ASP A 345 -5.60 -39.37 15.48
CA ASP A 345 -5.24 -38.50 16.61
C ASP A 345 -5.88 -37.11 16.46
N MET A 346 -6.16 -36.67 15.23
CA MET A 346 -7.02 -35.51 14.93
C MET A 346 -8.52 -35.83 15.04
N GLY A 347 -8.92 -37.06 15.33
CA GLY A 347 -10.32 -37.49 15.38
C GLY A 347 -11.08 -37.25 14.06
N LEU A 348 -10.36 -37.24 12.95
CA LEU A 348 -10.88 -37.08 11.61
C LEU A 348 -10.94 -38.43 10.90
N THR A 349 -11.62 -38.44 9.77
CA THR A 349 -11.64 -39.54 8.80
C THR A 349 -11.07 -39.05 7.48
N THR A 350 -10.76 -39.98 6.57
CA THR A 350 -10.29 -39.63 5.22
C THR A 350 -11.29 -38.79 4.42
N ALA A 351 -12.58 -38.82 4.78
CA ALA A 351 -13.62 -38.07 4.09
C ALA A 351 -13.62 -36.57 4.45
N ASP A 352 -12.97 -36.17 5.54
CA ASP A 352 -13.01 -34.79 6.04
C ASP A 352 -12.04 -33.86 5.28
N PHE A 353 -11.21 -34.40 4.39
CA PHE A 353 -10.17 -33.67 3.68
C PHE A 353 -10.60 -33.29 2.25
N GLU A 354 -10.76 -31.98 2.00
CA GLU A 354 -10.79 -31.42 0.64
C GLU A 354 -9.39 -30.96 0.18
N GLU A 355 -8.52 -30.64 1.13
CA GLU A 355 -7.10 -30.35 0.92
C GLU A 355 -6.26 -31.05 1.98
N ILE A 356 -5.02 -31.40 1.64
CA ILE A 356 -4.04 -31.97 2.56
C ILE A 356 -2.62 -31.53 2.19
N GLU A 357 -1.83 -31.15 3.19
CA GLU A 357 -0.38 -30.93 3.06
C GLU A 357 0.34 -32.03 3.85
N ILE A 358 1.30 -32.73 3.23
CA ILE A 358 2.05 -33.81 3.87
C ILE A 358 3.54 -33.49 3.87
N LYS A 359 4.19 -33.71 5.02
CA LYS A 359 5.64 -33.56 5.21
C LYS A 359 6.23 -34.82 5.84
N GLY A 360 7.53 -35.03 5.64
CA GLY A 360 8.25 -36.19 6.19
C GLY A 360 8.24 -37.39 5.25
N GLU A 361 8.60 -38.55 5.76
CA GLU A 361 8.73 -39.78 4.97
C GLU A 361 7.43 -40.58 5.01
N LEU A 362 6.85 -40.88 3.84
CA LEU A 362 5.66 -41.72 3.70
C LEU A 362 6.06 -43.19 3.63
N SER A 363 5.52 -44.02 4.52
CA SER A 363 5.65 -45.47 4.44
C SER A 363 4.77 -46.05 3.32
N LYS A 364 4.93 -47.33 3.02
CA LYS A 364 4.08 -48.04 2.04
C LYS A 364 2.59 -47.95 2.38
N ASP A 365 2.25 -48.04 3.66
CA ASP A 365 0.86 -47.99 4.12
C ASP A 365 0.31 -46.56 4.04
N ASP A 366 1.14 -45.55 4.29
CA ASP A 366 0.74 -44.14 4.13
C ASP A 366 0.46 -43.81 2.67
N TRP A 367 1.29 -44.28 1.74
CA TRP A 367 1.03 -44.14 0.30
C TRP A 367 -0.28 -44.84 -0.13
N ALA A 368 -0.54 -46.04 0.41
CA ALA A 368 -1.79 -46.76 0.13
C ALA A 368 -3.01 -46.01 0.66
N LEU A 369 -2.91 -45.40 1.84
CA LEU A 369 -3.96 -44.57 2.42
C LEU A 369 -4.16 -43.28 1.62
N LEU A 370 -3.08 -42.56 1.29
CA LEU A 370 -3.15 -41.35 0.47
C LEU A 370 -3.78 -41.62 -0.90
N LYS A 371 -3.45 -42.75 -1.53
CA LYS A 371 -4.10 -43.20 -2.77
C LYS A 371 -5.61 -43.37 -2.58
N LYS A 372 -6.04 -44.05 -1.50
CA LYS A 372 -7.46 -44.21 -1.16
C LYS A 372 -8.14 -42.86 -0.96
N MET A 373 -7.50 -41.94 -0.22
CA MET A 373 -7.98 -40.57 0.02
C MET A 373 -8.14 -39.80 -1.29
N ALA A 374 -7.15 -39.85 -2.17
CA ALA A 374 -7.15 -39.13 -3.44
C ALA A 374 -8.18 -39.67 -4.44
N THR A 375 -8.51 -40.96 -4.38
CA THR A 375 -9.60 -41.55 -5.19
C THR A 375 -11.00 -41.31 -4.63
N SER A 376 -11.12 -40.68 -3.45
CA SER A 376 -12.42 -40.32 -2.85
C SER A 376 -13.06 -39.12 -3.57
N GLU A 377 -14.31 -38.80 -3.21
CA GLU A 377 -15.06 -37.70 -3.85
C GLU A 377 -14.78 -36.30 -3.27
N ASN A 378 -13.97 -36.18 -2.21
CA ASN A 378 -13.77 -34.92 -1.50
C ASN A 378 -12.41 -34.27 -1.74
N LEU A 379 -11.31 -35.04 -1.82
CA LEU A 379 -9.95 -34.48 -1.88
C LEU A 379 -9.65 -33.83 -3.24
N LYS A 380 -9.47 -32.50 -3.22
CA LYS A 380 -9.23 -31.64 -4.39
C LYS A 380 -7.79 -31.13 -4.48
N HIS A 381 -7.10 -30.97 -3.35
CA HIS A 381 -5.76 -30.40 -3.32
C HIS A 381 -4.81 -31.25 -2.48
N ILE A 382 -3.66 -31.60 -3.06
CA ILE A 382 -2.61 -32.39 -2.38
C ILE A 382 -1.29 -31.64 -2.50
N ASP A 383 -0.69 -31.28 -1.37
CA ASP A 383 0.64 -30.71 -1.29
C ASP A 383 1.63 -31.71 -0.68
N LEU A 384 2.57 -32.21 -1.50
CA LEU A 384 3.64 -33.12 -1.08
C LEU A 384 5.01 -32.45 -1.07
N LYS A 385 5.11 -31.12 -1.14
CA LYS A 385 6.41 -30.43 -1.30
C LYS A 385 7.45 -30.84 -0.26
N GLY A 386 7.00 -31.12 0.98
CA GLY A 386 7.83 -31.50 2.12
C GLY A 386 7.97 -33.01 2.33
N VAL A 387 7.49 -33.86 1.41
CA VAL A 387 7.70 -35.30 1.47
C VAL A 387 9.16 -35.63 1.12
N SER A 388 9.81 -36.48 1.91
CA SER A 388 11.25 -36.78 1.79
C SER A 388 11.59 -38.04 0.99
N ASN A 389 10.59 -38.83 0.57
CA ASN A 389 10.83 -40.04 -0.22
C ASN A 389 11.57 -39.73 -1.54
N SER A 390 12.53 -40.59 -1.91
CA SER A 390 13.25 -40.54 -3.19
C SER A 390 12.50 -41.19 -4.36
N THR A 391 11.43 -41.93 -4.06
CA THR A 391 10.58 -42.64 -5.04
C THR A 391 9.12 -42.54 -4.65
N MET A 392 8.22 -42.66 -5.63
CA MET A 392 6.78 -42.71 -5.42
C MET A 392 6.18 -44.00 -6.02
N PRO A 393 5.11 -44.57 -5.45
CA PRO A 393 4.49 -45.76 -6.04
C PRO A 393 3.81 -45.50 -7.39
N ASN A 394 3.74 -46.52 -8.24
CA ASN A 394 2.99 -46.48 -9.49
C ASN A 394 1.49 -46.25 -9.24
N SER A 395 0.85 -45.53 -10.17
CA SER A 395 -0.60 -45.28 -10.16
C SER A 395 -1.12 -44.67 -8.85
N THR A 396 -0.31 -43.85 -8.15
CA THR A 396 -0.67 -43.30 -6.82
C THR A 396 -1.91 -42.39 -6.87
N PHE A 397 -2.05 -41.57 -7.91
CA PHE A 397 -3.17 -40.65 -8.13
C PHE A 397 -3.99 -41.02 -9.37
N MET A 398 -4.02 -42.30 -9.74
CA MET A 398 -4.80 -42.75 -10.89
C MET A 398 -6.31 -42.65 -10.60
N ASN A 399 -7.08 -42.12 -11.55
CA ASN A 399 -8.53 -41.92 -11.48
C ASN A 399 -9.02 -40.95 -10.38
N CYS A 400 -8.17 -40.06 -9.88
CA CYS A 400 -8.59 -39.02 -8.93
C CYS A 400 -9.48 -37.97 -9.63
N SER A 401 -10.80 -38.20 -9.66
CA SER A 401 -11.76 -37.41 -10.46
C SER A 401 -12.01 -35.99 -9.95
N LYS A 402 -11.63 -35.72 -8.69
CA LYS A 402 -11.83 -34.44 -8.00
C LYS A 402 -10.55 -33.65 -7.78
N LEU A 403 -9.38 -34.27 -8.00
CA LEU A 403 -8.07 -33.67 -7.78
C LEU A 403 -7.83 -32.54 -8.79
N GLU A 404 -7.78 -31.31 -8.29
CA GLU A 404 -7.60 -30.07 -9.04
C GLU A 404 -6.14 -29.59 -8.97
N THR A 405 -5.48 -29.80 -7.82
CA THR A 405 -4.08 -29.39 -7.59
C THR A 405 -3.26 -30.53 -6.99
N LEU A 406 -2.08 -30.78 -7.55
CA LEU A 406 -1.07 -31.69 -7.01
C LEU A 406 0.29 -31.01 -7.02
N ILE A 407 0.91 -30.84 -5.85
CA ILE A 407 2.29 -30.38 -5.71
C ILE A 407 3.14 -31.60 -5.37
N LEU A 408 4.11 -31.90 -6.25
CA LEU A 408 5.02 -33.02 -6.07
C LEU A 408 6.15 -32.68 -5.07
N PRO A 409 6.82 -33.70 -4.50
CA PRO A 409 7.96 -33.50 -3.60
C PRO A 409 9.05 -32.61 -4.20
N GLN A 410 9.42 -31.53 -3.50
CA GLN A 410 10.43 -30.56 -3.95
C GLN A 410 11.79 -30.81 -3.29
N ASN A 411 12.11 -32.08 -3.04
CA ASN A 411 13.26 -32.48 -2.22
C ASN A 411 14.57 -32.67 -3.01
N GLY A 412 14.54 -32.62 -4.35
CA GLY A 412 15.71 -32.87 -5.22
C GLY A 412 16.15 -34.35 -5.33
N PHE A 413 15.57 -35.23 -4.52
CA PHE A 413 15.85 -36.67 -4.49
C PHE A 413 14.96 -37.48 -5.43
N LEU A 414 13.75 -37.01 -5.73
CA LEU A 414 12.86 -37.69 -6.67
C LEU A 414 13.47 -37.69 -8.07
N LYS A 415 13.85 -38.88 -8.57
CA LYS A 415 14.52 -39.04 -9.88
C LYS A 415 13.57 -39.32 -11.03
N GLU A 416 12.38 -39.83 -10.72
CA GLU A 416 11.42 -40.21 -11.73
C GLU A 416 9.97 -39.90 -11.31
N ILE A 417 9.14 -39.56 -12.29
CA ILE A 417 7.69 -39.60 -12.14
C ILE A 417 7.23 -41.03 -12.44
N PRO A 418 6.51 -41.72 -11.53
CA PRO A 418 6.15 -43.12 -11.68
C PRO A 418 5.16 -43.40 -12.82
N MET A 419 5.08 -44.68 -13.20
CA MET A 419 4.14 -45.16 -14.21
C MET A 419 2.70 -44.89 -13.76
N GLU A 420 1.87 -44.38 -14.68
CA GLU A 420 0.44 -44.10 -14.47
C GLU A 420 0.09 -43.19 -13.27
N MET A 421 1.05 -42.44 -12.73
CA MET A 421 0.90 -41.68 -11.48
C MET A 421 -0.42 -40.89 -11.42
N CYS A 422 -0.72 -40.07 -12.43
CA CYS A 422 -1.92 -39.24 -12.56
C CYS A 422 -2.79 -39.67 -13.76
N ARG A 423 -2.81 -40.96 -14.11
CA ARG A 423 -3.64 -41.41 -15.23
C ARG A 423 -5.13 -41.13 -14.96
N ASN A 424 -5.82 -40.50 -15.91
CA ASN A 424 -7.25 -40.15 -15.84
C ASN A 424 -7.62 -39.19 -14.69
N VAL A 425 -6.78 -38.17 -14.46
CA VAL A 425 -7.05 -37.07 -13.51
C VAL A 425 -7.56 -35.85 -14.28
N ALA A 426 -8.85 -35.87 -14.63
CA ALA A 426 -9.45 -34.93 -15.59
C ALA A 426 -9.52 -33.47 -15.10
N LYS A 427 -9.45 -33.24 -13.79
CA LYS A 427 -9.56 -31.91 -13.16
C LYS A 427 -8.23 -31.22 -12.89
N LEU A 428 -7.10 -31.94 -12.98
CA LEU A 428 -5.78 -31.36 -12.76
C LEU A 428 -5.48 -30.35 -13.88
N LYS A 429 -5.30 -29.08 -13.52
CA LYS A 429 -5.08 -27.98 -14.49
C LYS A 429 -3.61 -27.75 -14.81
N THR A 430 -2.75 -27.89 -13.82
CA THR A 430 -1.32 -27.59 -13.95
C THR A 430 -0.52 -28.63 -13.18
N ILE A 431 0.66 -28.98 -13.71
CA ILE A 431 1.64 -29.76 -12.96
C ILE A 431 3.04 -29.18 -13.14
N ALA A 432 3.72 -28.98 -12.02
CA ALA A 432 5.15 -28.64 -11.98
C ALA A 432 5.94 -29.88 -11.59
N ILE A 433 6.83 -30.30 -12.49
CA ILE A 433 7.71 -31.44 -12.27
C ILE A 433 8.95 -30.94 -11.49
N PRO A 434 9.28 -31.52 -10.32
CA PRO A 434 10.31 -31.00 -9.43
C PRO A 434 11.72 -31.11 -10.02
N GLU A 435 12.59 -30.18 -9.64
CA GLU A 435 14.02 -30.29 -9.96
C GLU A 435 14.63 -31.57 -9.37
N GLY A 436 15.53 -32.20 -10.11
CA GLY A 436 16.11 -33.51 -9.80
C GLY A 436 15.44 -34.67 -10.54
N VAL A 437 14.22 -34.50 -11.04
CA VAL A 437 13.55 -35.49 -11.90
C VAL A 437 14.23 -35.53 -13.26
N GLN A 438 14.57 -36.74 -13.70
CA GLN A 438 15.22 -37.04 -14.97
C GLN A 438 14.31 -37.78 -15.95
N ILE A 439 13.31 -38.50 -15.44
CA ILE A 439 12.46 -39.42 -16.20
C ILE A 439 10.99 -39.19 -15.89
N ILE A 440 10.13 -39.11 -16.92
CA ILE A 440 8.67 -39.31 -16.77
C ILE A 440 8.28 -40.65 -17.39
N ASN A 441 7.77 -41.56 -16.55
CA ASN A 441 7.42 -42.91 -16.97
C ASN A 441 6.14 -42.97 -17.83
N ARG A 442 5.93 -44.17 -18.40
CA ARG A 442 4.79 -44.49 -19.26
C ARG A 442 3.47 -44.11 -18.59
N HIS A 443 2.59 -43.46 -19.36
CA HIS A 443 1.23 -43.08 -18.95
C HIS A 443 1.14 -42.17 -17.71
N ALA A 444 2.24 -41.56 -17.24
CA ALA A 444 2.28 -40.80 -16.00
C ALA A 444 1.16 -39.74 -15.88
N PHE A 445 0.81 -39.05 -16.97
CA PHE A 445 -0.25 -38.04 -17.05
C PHE A 445 -1.26 -38.34 -18.17
N ALA A 446 -1.40 -39.61 -18.55
CA ALA A 446 -2.32 -40.01 -19.61
C ALA A 446 -3.77 -39.72 -19.21
N ALA A 447 -4.57 -39.16 -20.12
CA ALA A 447 -5.96 -38.78 -19.94
C ALA A 447 -6.21 -37.73 -18.85
N CYS A 448 -5.21 -36.89 -18.52
CA CYS A 448 -5.44 -35.63 -17.81
C CYS A 448 -6.08 -34.61 -18.77
N SER A 449 -7.36 -34.79 -19.10
CA SER A 449 -8.03 -34.03 -20.16
C SER A 449 -8.19 -32.53 -19.87
N GLY A 450 -8.11 -32.12 -18.61
CA GLY A 450 -8.14 -30.72 -18.16
C GLY A 450 -6.76 -30.10 -17.90
N LEU A 451 -5.67 -30.82 -18.15
CA LEU A 451 -4.31 -30.31 -17.96
C LEU A 451 -4.01 -29.25 -19.02
N GLU A 452 -3.87 -28.00 -18.59
CA GLU A 452 -3.64 -26.82 -19.43
C GLU A 452 -2.15 -26.47 -19.53
N SER A 453 -1.39 -26.65 -18.45
CA SER A 453 0.03 -26.28 -18.41
C SER A 453 0.93 -27.33 -17.73
N VAL A 454 2.13 -27.53 -18.26
CA VAL A 454 3.15 -28.42 -17.68
C VAL A 454 4.49 -27.69 -17.60
N TYR A 455 5.16 -27.78 -16.45
CA TYR A 455 6.48 -27.20 -16.21
C TYR A 455 7.50 -28.31 -15.99
N PHE A 456 8.50 -28.38 -16.86
CA PHE A 456 9.59 -29.34 -16.80
C PHE A 456 10.82 -28.74 -16.12
N PRO A 457 11.54 -29.50 -15.27
CA PRO A 457 12.75 -29.04 -14.62
C PRO A 457 13.93 -28.99 -15.60
N SER A 458 14.98 -28.29 -15.19
CA SER A 458 16.24 -28.24 -15.95
C SER A 458 16.95 -29.60 -16.03
N THR A 459 16.70 -30.47 -15.04
CA THR A 459 17.30 -31.81 -14.94
C THR A 459 16.62 -32.88 -15.80
N MET A 460 15.52 -32.55 -16.48
CA MET A 460 14.77 -33.52 -17.26
C MET A 460 15.57 -33.99 -18.48
N THR A 461 15.63 -35.31 -18.67
CA THR A 461 16.36 -35.92 -19.78
C THR A 461 15.43 -36.73 -20.69
N PHE A 462 14.47 -37.46 -20.10
CA PHE A 462 13.74 -38.53 -20.80
C PHE A 462 12.25 -38.55 -20.53
N LEU A 463 11.46 -38.85 -21.57
CA LEU A 463 10.02 -39.09 -21.47
C LEU A 463 9.63 -40.42 -22.13
N TYR A 464 8.79 -41.21 -21.48
CA TYR A 464 8.21 -42.38 -22.10
C TYR A 464 7.07 -42.01 -23.05
N GLY A 465 6.91 -42.78 -24.14
CA GLY A 465 5.74 -42.73 -25.00
C GLY A 465 4.44 -42.87 -24.21
N TYR A 466 3.38 -42.21 -24.68
CA TYR A 466 2.08 -42.13 -24.02
C TYR A 466 2.05 -41.43 -22.64
N SER A 467 3.16 -40.82 -22.17
CA SER A 467 3.19 -40.14 -20.87
C SER A 467 2.16 -39.02 -20.73
N PHE A 468 1.78 -38.36 -21.83
CA PHE A 468 0.72 -37.34 -21.91
C PHE A 468 -0.35 -37.71 -22.96
N GLU A 469 -0.63 -39.01 -23.18
CA GLU A 469 -1.71 -39.43 -24.09
C GLU A 469 -3.05 -38.78 -23.68
N LYS A 470 -3.83 -38.24 -24.62
CA LYS A 470 -5.18 -37.66 -24.37
C LYS A 470 -5.22 -36.47 -23.39
N THR A 471 -4.16 -35.69 -23.26
CA THR A 471 -4.21 -34.38 -22.55
C THR A 471 -4.72 -33.29 -23.49
N THR A 472 -6.04 -33.29 -23.74
CA THR A 472 -6.66 -32.49 -24.81
C THR A 472 -6.73 -30.99 -24.55
N ALA A 473 -6.61 -30.54 -23.30
CA ALA A 473 -6.66 -29.13 -22.92
C ALA A 473 -5.27 -28.46 -22.84
N LEU A 474 -4.19 -29.18 -23.13
CA LEU A 474 -2.83 -28.66 -22.95
C LEU A 474 -2.59 -27.48 -23.91
N LYS A 475 -2.28 -26.32 -23.34
CA LYS A 475 -2.02 -25.06 -24.06
C LYS A 475 -0.57 -24.66 -23.96
N ASP A 476 0.03 -24.80 -22.78
CA ASP A 476 1.32 -24.20 -22.46
C ASP A 476 2.28 -25.23 -21.89
N ILE A 477 3.50 -25.21 -22.39
CA ILE A 477 4.53 -26.13 -21.91
C ILE A 477 5.83 -25.39 -21.73
N HIS A 478 6.33 -25.42 -20.50
CA HIS A 478 7.56 -24.74 -20.11
C HIS A 478 8.68 -25.76 -19.95
N LEU A 479 9.72 -25.61 -20.76
CA LEU A 479 10.91 -26.44 -20.79
C LEU A 479 12.09 -25.60 -20.29
N LYS A 480 12.93 -26.19 -19.44
CA LYS A 480 14.16 -25.55 -18.93
C LYS A 480 15.44 -26.25 -19.42
N THR A 481 15.32 -27.08 -20.45
CA THR A 481 16.36 -27.99 -20.91
C THR A 481 16.46 -27.96 -22.44
N LYS A 482 17.46 -28.64 -22.99
CA LYS A 482 17.55 -28.95 -24.43
C LYS A 482 16.38 -29.86 -24.85
N PRO A 483 16.10 -30.01 -26.16
CA PRO A 483 15.08 -30.94 -26.65
C PRO A 483 15.16 -32.33 -25.99
N LEU A 484 14.04 -32.77 -25.42
CA LEU A 484 13.95 -33.99 -24.62
C LEU A 484 14.06 -35.23 -25.50
N GLN A 485 14.65 -36.29 -24.98
CA GLN A 485 14.66 -37.60 -25.62
C GLN A 485 13.38 -38.37 -25.26
N HIS A 486 12.75 -39.06 -26.21
CA HIS A 486 11.58 -39.90 -25.92
C HIS A 486 11.83 -41.37 -26.20
N LEU A 487 11.23 -42.25 -25.39
CA LEU A 487 11.27 -43.69 -25.59
C LEU A 487 9.97 -44.20 -26.21
N ASN A 488 10.09 -44.84 -27.37
CA ASN A 488 8.97 -45.63 -27.91
C ASN A 488 8.79 -46.89 -27.06
N VAL A 489 7.65 -46.98 -26.39
CA VAL A 489 7.26 -48.19 -25.65
C VAL A 489 6.08 -48.90 -26.30
N PRO A 490 6.06 -50.24 -26.33
CA PRO A 490 4.89 -51.00 -26.77
C PRO A 490 3.64 -50.64 -25.94
N ARG A 491 2.48 -50.59 -26.60
CA ARG A 491 1.19 -50.31 -25.94
C ARG A 491 0.73 -51.45 -25.01
N GLY A 492 1.37 -52.62 -25.07
CA GLY A 492 1.20 -53.82 -24.22
C GLY A 492 1.97 -55.01 -24.79
N ALA A 493 1.97 -56.16 -24.10
CA ALA A 493 2.69 -57.37 -24.54
C ALA A 493 2.24 -57.90 -25.92
N ASP A 494 0.98 -57.64 -26.32
CA ASP A 494 0.36 -58.21 -27.53
C ASP A 494 0.09 -57.20 -28.66
N THR A 495 0.48 -55.93 -28.52
CA THR A 495 0.32 -54.93 -29.62
C THR A 495 1.50 -53.95 -29.68
N PRO A 496 2.57 -54.30 -30.42
CA PRO A 496 3.62 -53.37 -30.78
C PRO A 496 3.17 -52.52 -31.98
N THR A 497 2.97 -51.22 -31.77
CA THR A 497 2.94 -50.24 -32.87
C THR A 497 4.17 -49.35 -32.76
N ALA A 498 4.96 -49.30 -33.83
CA ALA A 498 6.28 -48.67 -33.93
C ALA A 498 6.29 -47.13 -33.86
N LYS A 499 5.25 -46.48 -33.31
CA LYS A 499 5.11 -45.02 -33.23
C LYS A 499 4.34 -44.58 -31.98
N ALA A 500 4.89 -44.87 -30.81
CA ALA A 500 4.33 -44.46 -29.53
C ALA A 500 4.83 -43.06 -29.15
N THR A 501 4.23 -42.00 -29.72
CA THR A 501 4.59 -40.63 -29.31
C THR A 501 4.13 -40.34 -27.88
N VAL A 502 4.70 -39.29 -27.26
CA VAL A 502 4.33 -38.81 -25.92
C VAL A 502 2.81 -38.60 -25.77
N PHE A 503 2.10 -38.23 -26.85
CA PHE A 503 0.65 -37.96 -26.89
C PHE A 503 -0.19 -39.01 -27.59
N ASN A 504 0.42 -39.97 -28.31
CA ASN A 504 -0.24 -40.93 -29.18
C ASN A 504 -1.02 -40.28 -30.35
N ASP A 505 -0.34 -40.08 -31.47
CA ASP A 505 -0.65 -39.19 -32.60
C ASP A 505 -1.80 -39.65 -33.54
N GLY A 506 -3.00 -39.77 -32.97
CA GLY A 506 -4.30 -39.59 -33.66
C GLY A 506 -4.90 -38.17 -33.45
N ASN A 507 -6.19 -37.97 -33.81
CA ASN A 507 -6.96 -36.69 -33.76
C ASN A 507 -7.06 -35.98 -32.38
N ASN A 508 -6.37 -36.45 -31.34
CA ASN A 508 -6.49 -35.99 -29.95
C ASN A 508 -5.23 -35.26 -29.43
N ARG A 509 -4.41 -34.71 -30.32
CA ARG A 509 -3.34 -33.77 -29.95
C ARG A 509 -3.90 -32.41 -29.51
N PRO A 510 -3.19 -31.64 -28.67
CA PRO A 510 -3.40 -30.20 -28.58
C PRO A 510 -3.36 -29.59 -29.99
N LYS A 511 -4.44 -28.92 -30.40
CA LYS A 511 -4.53 -28.35 -31.77
C LYS A 511 -3.62 -27.12 -31.95
N THR A 512 -3.29 -26.44 -30.85
CA THR A 512 -2.38 -25.30 -30.75
C THR A 512 -1.74 -25.36 -29.36
N CYS A 513 -0.42 -25.30 -29.29
CA CYS A 513 0.31 -25.30 -28.02
C CYS A 513 1.52 -24.35 -28.10
N THR A 514 1.76 -23.61 -27.03
CA THR A 514 2.90 -22.73 -26.87
C THR A 514 4.00 -23.46 -26.10
N LEU A 515 5.19 -23.50 -26.69
CA LEU A 515 6.40 -23.99 -26.07
C LEU A 515 7.21 -22.80 -25.58
N TYR A 516 7.38 -22.73 -24.28
CA TYR A 516 8.28 -21.80 -23.63
C TYR A 516 9.60 -22.53 -23.38
N VAL A 517 10.68 -22.01 -23.97
CA VAL A 517 12.00 -22.65 -23.92
C VAL A 517 13.05 -21.59 -23.58
N PRO A 518 14.21 -21.99 -23.00
CA PRO A 518 15.27 -21.03 -22.71
C PRO A 518 15.75 -20.39 -24.01
N GLU A 519 16.02 -19.08 -24.00
CA GLU A 519 16.44 -18.34 -25.20
C GLU A 519 17.59 -19.04 -25.95
N ALA A 520 18.56 -19.57 -25.20
CA ALA A 520 19.71 -20.31 -25.73
C ALA A 520 19.36 -21.57 -26.55
N TYR A 521 18.17 -22.15 -26.37
CA TYR A 521 17.74 -23.39 -27.03
C TYR A 521 16.63 -23.20 -28.05
N VAL A 522 16.14 -21.97 -28.27
CA VAL A 522 15.06 -21.67 -29.22
C VAL A 522 15.33 -22.24 -30.61
N GLU A 523 16.55 -22.05 -31.14
CA GLU A 523 16.92 -22.55 -32.46
C GLU A 523 17.03 -24.07 -32.51
N LEU A 524 17.39 -24.73 -31.40
CA LEU A 524 17.38 -26.20 -31.31
C LEU A 524 15.95 -26.74 -31.37
N TYR A 525 15.01 -26.11 -30.67
CA TYR A 525 13.60 -26.52 -30.67
C TYR A 525 12.88 -26.23 -32.01
N LYS A 526 13.41 -25.35 -32.85
CA LYS A 526 12.88 -25.10 -34.22
C LYS A 526 13.37 -26.10 -35.27
N LYS A 527 14.42 -26.88 -35.00
CA LYS A 527 14.97 -27.84 -35.98
C LYS A 527 14.00 -29.00 -36.19
N GLN A 528 13.85 -29.47 -37.44
CA GLN A 528 13.03 -30.64 -37.76
C GLN A 528 13.72 -31.98 -37.42
N VAL A 529 15.05 -32.00 -37.43
CA VAL A 529 15.89 -33.16 -37.10
C VAL A 529 17.05 -32.65 -36.25
N LEU A 530 17.36 -33.34 -35.16
CA LEU A 530 18.49 -33.03 -34.28
C LEU A 530 19.58 -34.09 -34.44
N THR A 531 20.83 -33.64 -34.41
CA THR A 531 22.02 -34.51 -34.39
C THR A 531 22.50 -34.74 -32.96
N LEU A 532 23.38 -35.73 -32.76
CA LEU A 532 24.05 -35.95 -31.48
C LEU A 532 24.87 -34.71 -31.05
N ASP A 533 25.54 -34.08 -32.00
CA ASP A 533 26.30 -32.84 -31.78
C ASP A 533 25.39 -31.69 -31.32
N ASP A 534 24.18 -31.56 -31.89
CA ASP A 534 23.20 -30.54 -31.47
C ASP A 534 22.81 -30.67 -29.99
N LEU A 535 22.79 -31.92 -29.48
CA LEU A 535 22.49 -32.20 -28.08
C LEU A 535 23.73 -32.13 -27.18
N GLY A 536 24.93 -32.04 -27.76
CA GLY A 536 26.20 -32.13 -27.04
C GLY A 536 26.48 -33.53 -26.52
N LEU A 537 26.08 -34.56 -27.27
CA LEU A 537 26.26 -35.97 -26.93
C LEU A 537 27.28 -36.61 -27.88
N SER A 538 28.19 -37.43 -27.37
CA SER A 538 29.16 -38.19 -28.18
C SER A 538 28.58 -39.51 -28.72
N ALA A 539 27.50 -40.00 -28.12
CA ALA A 539 26.70 -41.16 -28.55
C ALA A 539 25.28 -41.04 -27.96
N TRP A 540 24.31 -41.73 -28.55
CA TRP A 540 22.99 -41.87 -27.93
C TRP A 540 23.14 -42.68 -26.63
N PRO A 541 22.60 -42.23 -25.48
CA PRO A 541 22.71 -42.98 -24.24
C PRO A 541 22.00 -44.33 -24.37
N GLU A 542 22.75 -45.43 -24.26
CA GLU A 542 22.17 -46.77 -24.08
C GLU A 542 21.87 -46.96 -22.59
N TYR A 543 20.58 -47.06 -22.25
CA TYR A 543 20.13 -47.55 -20.95
C TYR A 543 19.66 -49.01 -21.12
N ASP A 544 19.70 -49.84 -20.09
CA ASP A 544 19.29 -51.25 -20.22
C ASP A 544 17.86 -51.36 -20.78
N SER A 545 17.71 -52.06 -21.91
CA SER A 545 16.50 -52.19 -22.77
C SER A 545 16.06 -50.96 -23.59
N TRP A 546 16.82 -49.85 -23.54
CA TRP A 546 16.60 -48.63 -24.32
C TRP A 546 17.21 -48.71 -25.72
N LYS A 547 16.45 -48.31 -26.74
CA LYS A 547 17.00 -47.87 -28.03
C LYS A 547 16.45 -46.48 -28.31
N ALA A 548 17.30 -45.46 -28.12
CA ALA A 548 17.00 -44.12 -28.61
C ALA A 548 16.70 -44.21 -30.11
N ASP A 549 15.63 -43.58 -30.56
CA ASP A 549 15.42 -43.37 -31.99
C ASP A 549 16.01 -42.01 -32.39
N SER A 550 16.17 -41.79 -33.69
CA SER A 550 16.74 -40.55 -34.23
C SER A 550 15.79 -39.34 -34.09
N SER A 551 14.61 -39.50 -33.48
CA SER A 551 13.67 -38.40 -33.22
C SER A 551 13.78 -37.95 -31.77
N CYS A 552 14.52 -36.87 -31.53
CA CYS A 552 14.29 -36.07 -30.33
C CYS A 552 12.85 -35.58 -30.31
N TYR A 553 12.27 -35.45 -29.12
CA TYR A 553 10.91 -34.97 -28.96
C TYR A 553 10.83 -33.46 -29.22
N ILE A 554 10.73 -33.12 -30.50
CA ILE A 554 10.53 -31.76 -30.97
C ILE A 554 9.02 -31.55 -31.07
N TRP A 555 8.42 -30.89 -30.08
CA TRP A 555 6.99 -30.51 -30.13
C TRP A 555 6.66 -29.53 -31.27
N ALA A 556 7.68 -28.98 -31.94
CA ALA A 556 7.54 -28.07 -33.06
C ALA A 556 7.06 -28.80 -34.32
N ASN A 557 5.76 -29.04 -34.39
CA ASN A 557 5.07 -29.20 -35.67
C ASN A 557 4.53 -27.82 -36.11
N SER A 558 3.98 -27.74 -37.33
CA SER A 558 3.49 -26.49 -37.93
C SER A 558 2.36 -25.78 -37.16
N SER A 559 1.85 -26.35 -36.06
CA SER A 559 0.77 -25.79 -35.22
C SER A 559 1.24 -25.33 -33.83
N SER A 560 2.53 -25.44 -33.52
CA SER A 560 3.09 -25.02 -32.23
C SER A 560 3.79 -23.66 -32.34
N THR A 561 3.62 -22.80 -31.32
CA THR A 561 4.35 -21.53 -31.20
C THR A 561 5.52 -21.71 -30.25
N ILE A 562 6.73 -21.27 -30.61
CA ILE A 562 7.89 -21.28 -29.70
C ILE A 562 8.14 -19.84 -29.21
N ILE A 563 8.17 -19.67 -27.89
CA ILE A 563 8.47 -18.41 -27.20
C ILE A 563 9.78 -18.59 -26.41
N ALA A 564 10.68 -17.61 -26.53
CA ALA A 564 11.88 -17.53 -25.73
C ALA A 564 11.54 -17.00 -24.33
N GLU A 565 12.02 -17.67 -23.28
CA GLU A 565 11.99 -17.19 -21.90
C GLU A 565 13.43 -17.10 -21.35
N ASP A 566 13.62 -16.16 -20.41
CA ASP A 566 14.88 -15.90 -19.71
C ASP A 566 15.25 -17.00 -18.69
#